data_AF-A0A2D6JVC1-F1
#
_entry.id   AF-A0A2D6JVC1-F1
#
_cell.length_a   1.000
_cell.length_b   1.000
_cell.length_c   1.000
_cell.angle_alpha   90.00
_cell.angle_beta   90.00
_cell.angle_gamma   90.00
#
_symmetry.space_group_name_H-M   'P 1'
#
loop_
_entity.id
_entity.type
_entity.pdbx_description
1 polymer ?
#
loop_
_entity_poly.entity_id
_entity_poly.type
_entity_poly.pdbx_seq_one_letter_code
_entity_poly.pdbx_strand_id
1 'polypeptide(L)'
;MFGLFGDRSKDEIRRLNRDAGDIIEYARQSFRTETVRDAALITAEHLARAHEIFEPEVIGLKRGIDEYKRLHAEARRKRDDAALTAFTLVQIYLRAEVQGEACRAARDTIDRFMADWAHAQKDE
;
A
#
# COMPACT_ATOMS: atom_id res chain seq x y z
N MET A 1 -13.87 17.30 -26.91
CA MET A 1 -14.19 16.12 -26.07
C MET A 1 -13.09 15.91 -25.03
N PHE A 2 -13.14 16.61 -23.89
CA PHE A 2 -12.10 16.60 -22.84
C PHE A 2 -12.64 16.18 -21.45
N GLY A 3 -13.66 15.30 -21.40
CA GLY A 3 -14.30 14.90 -20.14
C GLY A 3 -13.78 13.60 -19.50
N LEU A 4 -13.04 12.75 -20.22
CA LEU A 4 -12.80 11.35 -19.80
C LEU A 4 -11.57 11.12 -18.90
N PHE A 5 -10.74 12.15 -18.66
CA PHE A 5 -9.53 12.01 -17.82
C PHE A 5 -9.72 12.58 -16.41
N GLY A 6 -10.54 13.62 -16.25
CA GLY A 6 -10.79 14.25 -14.94
C GLY A 6 -11.61 13.37 -13.99
N ASP A 7 -12.64 12.69 -14.50
CA ASP A 7 -13.51 11.85 -13.66
C ASP A 7 -12.84 10.54 -13.23
N ARG A 8 -12.03 9.93 -14.11
CA ARG A 8 -11.25 8.74 -13.77
C ARG A 8 -10.23 9.00 -12.66
N SER A 9 -9.59 10.17 -12.65
CA SER A 9 -8.70 10.58 -11.56
C SER A 9 -9.45 10.82 -10.25
N LYS A 10 -10.62 11.49 -10.28
CA LYS A 10 -11.44 11.69 -9.08
C LYS A 10 -11.94 10.39 -8.46
N ASP A 11 -12.39 9.44 -9.28
CA ASP A 11 -12.86 8.15 -8.80
C ASP A 11 -11.71 7.28 -8.28
N GLU A 12 -10.54 7.37 -8.90
CA GLU A 12 -9.33 6.73 -8.38
C GLU A 12 -8.92 7.31 -7.03
N ILE A 13 -8.91 8.64 -6.87
CA ILE A 13 -8.61 9.30 -5.59
C ILE A 13 -9.56 8.83 -4.48
N ARG A 14 -10.88 8.85 -4.73
CA ARG A 14 -11.88 8.39 -3.76
C ARG A 14 -11.68 6.94 -3.39
N ARG A 15 -11.36 6.10 -4.37
CA ARG A 15 -11.12 4.67 -4.19
C ARG A 15 -9.88 4.44 -3.34
N LEU A 16 -8.74 5.05 -3.68
CA LEU A 16 -7.50 4.88 -2.92
C LEU A 16 -7.65 5.30 -1.45
N ASN A 17 -8.33 6.43 -1.19
CA ASN A 17 -8.58 6.91 0.17
C ASN A 17 -9.50 5.98 0.97
N ARG A 18 -10.41 5.25 0.31
CA ARG A 18 -11.27 4.26 0.95
C ARG A 18 -10.56 2.91 1.13
N ASP A 19 -10.00 2.38 0.06
CA ASP A 19 -9.40 1.05 -0.01
C ASP A 19 -8.28 0.88 1.02
N ALA A 20 -7.50 1.94 1.31
CA ALA A 20 -6.49 1.90 2.36
C ALA A 20 -7.08 1.47 3.72
N GLY A 21 -8.16 2.11 4.15
CA GLY A 21 -8.84 1.78 5.40
C GLY A 21 -9.53 0.42 5.35
N ASP A 22 -10.25 0.14 4.26
CA ASP A 22 -11.01 -1.10 4.10
C ASP A 22 -10.10 -2.34 4.15
N ILE A 23 -8.92 -2.29 3.52
CA ILE A 23 -7.94 -3.38 3.54
C ILE A 23 -7.36 -3.60 4.94
N ILE A 24 -7.01 -2.53 5.65
CA ILE A 24 -6.47 -2.63 7.01
C ILE A 24 -7.52 -3.19 7.97
N GLU A 25 -8.76 -2.71 7.88
CA GLU A 25 -9.85 -3.19 8.71
C GLU A 25 -10.18 -4.66 8.41
N TYR A 26 -10.24 -5.02 7.13
CA TYR A 26 -10.42 -6.41 6.72
C TYR A 26 -9.32 -7.32 7.31
N ALA A 27 -8.05 -6.90 7.24
CA ALA A 27 -6.95 -7.67 7.80
C ALA A 27 -7.08 -7.85 9.31
N ARG A 28 -7.45 -6.78 10.04
CA ARG A 28 -7.68 -6.82 11.49
C ARG A 28 -8.82 -7.75 11.89
N GLN A 29 -9.87 -7.84 11.08
CA GLN A 29 -11.04 -8.69 11.35
C GLN A 29 -10.82 -10.15 10.94
N SER A 30 -10.00 -10.41 9.92
CA SER A 30 -9.90 -11.72 9.27
C SER A 30 -8.70 -12.52 9.72
N PHE A 31 -7.63 -11.87 10.16
CA PHE A 31 -6.37 -12.52 10.48
C PHE A 31 -6.02 -12.39 11.95
N ARG A 32 -5.09 -13.26 12.39
CA ARG A 32 -4.54 -13.15 13.74
C ARG A 32 -3.68 -11.90 13.86
N THR A 33 -3.52 -11.41 15.09
CA THR A 33 -2.71 -10.24 15.41
C THR A 33 -1.29 -10.34 14.88
N GLU A 34 -0.68 -11.53 14.90
CA GLU A 34 0.69 -11.72 14.38
C GLU A 34 0.74 -11.49 12.87
N THR A 35 -0.23 -12.00 12.10
CA THR A 35 -0.32 -11.78 10.65
C THR A 35 -0.55 -10.30 10.31
N VAL A 36 -1.36 -9.59 11.10
CA VAL A 36 -1.60 -8.15 10.93
C VAL A 36 -0.34 -7.34 11.21
N ARG A 37 0.38 -7.67 12.29
CA ARG A 37 1.69 -7.10 12.60
C ARG A 37 2.66 -7.33 11.46
N ASP A 38 2.81 -8.59 11.03
CA ASP A 38 3.78 -8.95 9.99
C ASP A 38 3.45 -8.21 8.67
N ALA A 39 2.17 -8.08 8.31
CA ALA A 39 1.75 -7.27 7.16
C ALA A 39 2.15 -5.79 7.29
N ALA A 40 2.05 -5.19 8.48
CA ALA A 40 2.49 -3.82 8.73
C ALA A 40 4.01 -3.67 8.58
N LEU A 41 4.77 -4.61 9.14
CA LEU A 41 6.24 -4.60 9.06
C LEU A 41 6.73 -4.80 7.62
N ILE A 42 6.16 -5.76 6.90
CA ILE A 42 6.46 -6.00 5.48
C ILE A 42 6.10 -4.76 4.65
N THR A 43 4.97 -4.09 4.94
CA THR A 43 4.59 -2.85 4.25
C THR A 43 5.65 -1.76 4.45
N ALA A 44 6.12 -1.56 5.68
CA ALA A 44 7.14 -0.57 6.00
C ALA A 44 8.48 -0.87 5.29
N GLU A 45 8.95 -2.12 5.35
CA GLU A 45 10.18 -2.54 4.67
C GLU A 45 10.08 -2.31 3.16
N HIS A 46 8.95 -2.71 2.56
CA HIS A 46 8.77 -2.66 1.13
C HIS A 46 8.50 -1.26 0.60
N LEU A 47 7.88 -0.37 1.37
CA LEU A 47 7.80 1.05 1.02
C LEU A 47 9.19 1.69 1.05
N ALA A 48 9.97 1.47 2.11
CA ALA A 48 11.34 1.97 2.18
C ALA A 48 12.17 1.48 0.98
N ARG A 49 12.10 0.18 0.66
CA ARG A 49 12.75 -0.40 -0.52
C ARG A 49 12.23 0.21 -1.82
N ALA A 50 10.93 0.44 -1.94
CA ALA A 50 10.36 1.03 -3.15
C ALA A 50 10.91 2.44 -3.39
N HIS A 51 10.99 3.26 -2.34
CA HIS A 51 11.53 4.61 -2.41
C HIS A 51 13.04 4.65 -2.62
N GLU A 52 13.78 3.63 -2.17
CA GLU A 52 15.22 3.51 -2.43
C GLU A 52 15.53 3.08 -3.87
N ILE A 53 14.79 2.10 -4.40
CA ILE A 53 15.06 1.50 -5.72
C ILE A 53 14.42 2.31 -6.85
N PHE A 54 13.22 2.84 -6.61
CA PHE A 54 12.46 3.55 -7.62
C PHE A 54 12.47 5.04 -7.31
N GLU A 55 12.89 5.82 -8.30
CA GLU A 55 12.90 7.28 -8.19
C GLU A 55 11.47 7.81 -7.89
N PRO A 56 11.32 8.86 -7.06
CA PRO A 56 10.01 9.36 -6.61
C PRO A 56 9.20 10.03 -7.72
N GLU A 57 9.75 10.20 -8.91
CA GLU A 57 9.06 10.69 -10.09
C GLU A 57 8.04 9.68 -10.61
N VAL A 58 7.05 10.19 -11.35
CA VAL A 58 5.93 9.41 -11.90
C VAL A 58 6.37 8.15 -12.64
N ILE A 59 7.51 8.17 -13.33
CA ILE A 59 8.03 7.00 -14.06
C ILE A 59 8.56 5.94 -13.09
N GLY A 60 9.34 6.34 -12.07
CA GLY A 60 9.83 5.43 -11.04
C GLY A 60 8.68 4.82 -10.23
N LEU A 61 7.72 5.63 -9.80
CA LEU A 61 6.51 5.17 -9.11
C LEU A 61 5.72 4.14 -9.93
N LYS A 62 5.57 4.36 -11.25
CA LYS A 62 4.91 3.38 -12.14
C LYS A 62 5.65 2.04 -12.20
N ARG A 63 6.99 2.06 -12.26
CA ARG A 63 7.82 0.85 -12.23
C ARG A 63 7.65 0.11 -10.90
N GLY A 64 7.64 0.84 -9.79
CA GLY A 64 7.35 0.28 -8.47
C GLY A 64 5.97 -0.38 -8.41
N ILE A 65 4.93 0.30 -8.88
CA ILE A 65 3.57 -0.27 -8.93
C ILE A 65 3.53 -1.58 -9.73
N ASP A 66 4.19 -1.63 -10.89
CA ASP A 66 4.20 -2.83 -11.72
C ASP A 66 5.00 -3.98 -11.08
N GLU A 67 6.09 -3.70 -10.38
CA GLU A 67 6.80 -4.70 -9.57
C GLU A 67 5.92 -5.27 -8.47
N TYR A 68 5.24 -4.40 -7.70
CA TYR A 68 4.39 -4.84 -6.60
C TYR A 68 3.12 -5.58 -7.06
N LYS A 69 2.63 -5.36 -8.28
CA LYS A 69 1.62 -6.24 -8.88
C LYS A 69 2.13 -7.67 -9.06
N ARG A 70 3.39 -7.85 -9.46
CA ARG A 70 4.00 -9.19 -9.62
C ARG A 70 4.18 -9.86 -8.26
N LEU A 71 4.71 -9.14 -7.28
CA LEU A 71 4.90 -9.63 -5.91
C LEU A 71 3.55 -9.99 -5.26
N HIS A 72 2.52 -9.16 -5.43
CA HIS A 72 1.16 -9.48 -4.97
C HIS A 72 0.61 -10.76 -5.61
N ALA A 73 0.79 -10.95 -6.92
CA ALA A 73 0.38 -12.18 -7.59
C ALA A 73 1.15 -13.42 -7.08
N GLU A 74 2.42 -13.26 -6.71
CA GLU A 74 3.22 -14.31 -6.09
C GLU A 74 2.75 -14.65 -4.67
N ALA A 75 2.53 -13.65 -3.82
CA ALA A 75 1.98 -13.83 -2.47
C ALA A 75 0.64 -14.56 -2.52
N ARG A 76 -0.24 -14.19 -3.47
CA ARG A 76 -1.52 -14.87 -3.68
C ARG A 76 -1.35 -16.35 -4.04
N ARG A 77 -0.38 -16.68 -4.90
CA ARG A 77 -0.09 -18.07 -5.29
C ARG A 77 0.45 -18.87 -4.10
N LYS A 78 1.26 -18.25 -3.25
CA LYS A 78 1.82 -18.87 -2.05
C LYS A 78 0.85 -18.94 -0.87
N ARG A 79 -0.32 -18.28 -0.97
CA ARG A 79 -1.30 -18.11 0.13
C ARG A 79 -0.65 -17.46 1.36
N ASP A 80 0.22 -16.49 1.10
CA ASP A 80 0.87 -15.68 2.12
C ASP A 80 0.01 -14.44 2.39
N ASP A 81 -0.88 -14.53 3.37
CA ASP A 81 -1.86 -13.48 3.67
C ASP A 81 -1.20 -12.19 4.18
N ALA A 82 -0.08 -12.30 4.90
CA ALA A 82 0.67 -11.14 5.39
C ALA A 82 1.30 -10.38 4.21
N ALA A 83 2.04 -11.08 3.34
CA ALA A 83 2.65 -10.47 2.17
C ALA A 83 1.60 -9.97 1.17
N LEU A 84 0.50 -10.70 0.99
CA LEU A 84 -0.59 -10.31 0.09
C LEU A 84 -1.23 -8.98 0.55
N THR A 85 -1.50 -8.86 1.84
CA THR A 85 -2.01 -7.63 2.45
C THR A 85 -1.01 -6.49 2.30
N ALA A 86 0.25 -6.75 2.65
CA ALA A 86 1.31 -5.75 2.58
C ALA A 86 1.51 -5.21 1.16
N PHE A 87 1.59 -6.07 0.15
CA PHE A 87 1.76 -5.66 -1.25
C PHE A 87 0.53 -4.96 -1.82
N THR A 88 -0.66 -5.21 -1.26
CA THR A 88 -1.85 -4.40 -1.58
C THR A 88 -1.68 -2.97 -1.05
N LEU A 89 -1.27 -2.81 0.21
CA LEU A 89 -1.05 -1.51 0.82
C LEU A 89 0.07 -0.72 0.15
N VAL A 90 1.19 -1.38 -0.21
CA VAL A 90 2.27 -0.75 -0.98
C VAL A 90 1.77 -0.22 -2.33
N GLN A 91 0.98 -1.01 -3.07
CA GLN A 91 0.40 -0.55 -4.33
C GLN A 91 -0.53 0.65 -4.14
N ILE A 92 -1.35 0.67 -3.09
CA ILE A 92 -2.22 1.81 -2.77
C ILE A 92 -1.38 3.05 -2.47
N TYR A 93 -0.31 2.91 -1.67
CA TYR A 93 0.57 4.01 -1.29
C TYR A 93 1.25 4.64 -2.52
N LEU A 94 1.90 3.83 -3.36
CA LEU A 94 2.59 4.33 -4.55
C LEU A 94 1.61 5.00 -5.53
N ARG A 95 0.40 4.46 -5.68
CA ARG A 95 -0.66 5.10 -6.48
C ARG A 95 -1.15 6.40 -5.85
N ALA A 96 -1.24 6.47 -4.53
CA ALA A 96 -1.57 7.68 -3.81
C ALA A 96 -0.50 8.77 -4.00
N GLU A 97 0.78 8.40 -4.02
CA GLU A 97 1.88 9.33 -4.34
C GLU A 97 1.76 9.92 -5.74
N VAL A 98 1.39 9.10 -6.74
CA VAL A 98 1.12 9.59 -8.11
C VAL A 98 0.00 10.63 -8.14
N GLN A 99 -1.03 10.50 -7.30
CA GLN A 99 -2.13 11.47 -7.20
C GLN A 99 -1.81 12.67 -6.29
N GLY A 100 -0.69 12.63 -5.56
CA GLY A 100 -0.20 13.69 -4.69
C GLY A 100 -1.14 13.99 -3.51
N GLU A 101 -1.39 15.29 -3.29
CA GLU A 101 -2.06 15.79 -2.10
C GLU A 101 -3.50 15.25 -1.91
N ALA A 102 -4.20 14.99 -3.02
CA ALA A 102 -5.57 14.50 -2.98
C ALA A 102 -5.70 13.10 -2.33
N CYS A 103 -4.61 12.33 -2.30
CA CYS A 103 -4.53 11.02 -1.65
C CYS A 103 -3.69 11.02 -0.37
N ARG A 104 -3.49 12.19 0.28
CA ARG A 104 -2.83 12.25 1.59
C ARG A 104 -3.51 11.35 2.62
N ALA A 105 -4.85 11.32 2.65
CA ALA A 105 -5.59 10.50 3.59
C ALA A 105 -5.26 8.99 3.49
N ALA A 106 -5.09 8.45 2.28
CA ALA A 106 -4.65 7.07 2.08
C ALA A 106 -3.26 6.83 2.68
N ARG A 107 -2.31 7.72 2.41
CA ARG A 107 -0.93 7.63 2.91
C ARG A 107 -0.88 7.72 4.43
N ASP A 108 -1.53 8.72 5.02
CA ASP A 108 -1.60 8.90 6.48
C ASP A 108 -2.22 7.68 7.19
N THR A 109 -3.19 7.03 6.54
CA THR A 109 -3.83 5.81 7.07
C THR A 109 -2.83 4.65 7.10
N ILE A 110 -2.07 4.46 6.02
CA ILE A 110 -1.05 3.40 5.93
C ILE A 110 0.14 3.72 6.86
N ASP A 111 0.57 4.97 6.93
CA ASP A 111 1.64 5.44 7.82
C ASP A 111 1.29 5.17 9.28
N ARG A 112 0.05 5.45 9.69
CA ARG A 112 -0.44 5.15 11.04
C ARG A 112 -0.47 3.65 11.30
N PHE A 113 -0.93 2.85 10.34
CA PHE A 113 -0.93 1.40 10.46
C PHE A 113 0.48 0.82 10.67
N MET A 114 1.49 1.33 9.93
CA MET A 114 2.89 0.94 10.15
C MET A 114 3.40 1.41 11.52
N ALA A 115 3.07 2.64 11.91
CA ALA A 115 3.49 3.22 13.18
C ALA A 115 2.92 2.46 14.39
N ASP A 116 1.68 1.97 14.30
CA ASP A 116 1.04 1.13 15.33
C ASP A 116 1.89 -0.11 15.68
N TRP A 117 2.71 -0.61 14.74
CA TRP A 117 3.53 -1.81 14.90
C TRP A 117 5.05 -1.54 14.92
N ALA A 118 5.47 -0.28 14.81
CA ALA A 118 6.89 0.07 14.73
C ALA A 118 7.71 -0.35 15.96
N HIS A 119 7.06 -0.49 17.12
CA HIS A 119 7.69 -0.98 18.35
C HIS A 119 8.05 -2.48 18.28
N ALA A 120 7.33 -3.26 17.48
CA ALA A 120 7.51 -4.71 17.39
C ALA A 120 8.71 -5.14 16.51
N GLN A 121 9.39 -4.20 15.82
CA GLN A 121 10.66 -4.47 15.13
C GLN A 121 11.86 -4.54 16.07
N LYS A 122 11.74 -4.08 17.33
CA LYS A 122 12.88 -3.92 18.25
C LYS A 122 13.13 -5.14 19.15
N ASP A 123 12.34 -6.21 19.02
CA ASP A 123 12.36 -7.34 19.95
C ASP A 123 13.09 -8.60 19.40
N GLU A 124 14.01 -8.44 18.45
CA GLU A 124 15.02 -9.46 18.06
C GLU A 124 16.38 -9.18 18.71
#